data_AF-A0A7V0PUA5-F1
#
_entry.id   AF-A0A7V0PUA5-F1
#
_cell.length_a   1.000
_cell.length_b   1.000
_cell.length_c   1.000
_cell.angle_alpha   90.00
_cell.angle_beta   90.00
_cell.angle_gamma   90.00
#
_symmetry.space_group_name_H-M   'P 1'
#
loop_
_entity.id
_entity.type
_entity.pdbx_description
1 polymer ?
#
loop_
_entity_poly.entity_id
_entity_poly.type
_entity_poly.pdbx_seq_one_letter_code
_entity_poly.pdbx_strand_id
1 'polypeptide(L)'
;MDKQKLEIRLDYSNVMSENIGETHGLARQDLEALQDRTRDIHFDFYRLRERKELPFMNLPYEKEVVDEIKHYVEANRGRFENYVHIGIGGSALGPIAVQAALHHPFYNLLPPEKRRHAPRMFFLDNIDPDRIAGLLDVIDPAKTLFSVVTKSGGTAETISTFMIFMSRLQAALKNKYRDHLVFITDPVKGFLRKLAAD
;
A
#
# COMPACT_ATOMS: atom_id res chain seq x y z
N MET A 1 25.71 6.47 -0.88
CA MET A 1 25.30 5.46 -1.88
C MET A 1 25.24 6.16 -3.21
N ASP A 2 26.10 5.74 -4.13
CA ASP A 2 26.14 6.28 -5.49
C ASP A 2 24.85 5.89 -6.22
N LYS A 3 24.03 6.88 -6.60
CA LYS A 3 22.71 6.64 -7.23
C LYS A 3 22.83 6.02 -8.64
N GLN A 4 24.03 5.95 -9.21
CA GLN A 4 24.29 5.43 -10.55
C GLN A 4 24.20 3.90 -10.70
N LYS A 5 23.84 3.12 -9.65
CA LYS A 5 23.90 1.64 -9.68
C LYS A 5 22.60 0.89 -9.38
N LEU A 6 21.44 1.54 -9.45
CA LEU A 6 20.14 0.89 -9.21
C LEU A 6 19.30 0.87 -10.49
N GLU A 7 19.76 0.11 -11.49
CA GLU A 7 18.96 -0.22 -12.67
C GLU A 7 18.32 -1.60 -12.49
N ILE A 8 17.01 -1.68 -12.73
CA ILE A 8 16.33 -2.96 -12.89
C ILE A 8 16.82 -3.55 -14.22
N ARG A 9 17.41 -4.74 -14.16
CA ARG A 9 17.85 -5.49 -15.34
C ARG A 9 16.86 -6.61 -15.62
N LEU A 10 16.34 -6.63 -16.83
CA LEU A 10 15.55 -7.76 -17.33
C LEU A 10 16.48 -8.68 -18.11
N ASP A 11 16.79 -9.84 -17.52
CA ASP A 11 17.50 -10.92 -18.21
C ASP A 11 16.46 -11.97 -18.65
N TYR A 12 16.22 -12.03 -19.96
CA TYR A 12 15.30 -12.98 -20.57
C TYR A 12 16.04 -14.16 -21.23
N SER A 13 17.36 -14.31 -21.03
CA SER A 13 18.17 -15.36 -21.68
C SER A 13 17.62 -16.77 -21.44
N ASN A 14 17.11 -17.06 -20.24
CA ASN A 14 16.58 -18.37 -19.87
C ASN A 14 15.21 -18.72 -20.47
N VAL A 15 14.60 -17.84 -21.29
CA VAL A 15 13.43 -18.19 -22.10
C VAL A 15 13.76 -18.36 -23.59
N MET A 16 15.01 -18.11 -23.98
CA MET A 16 15.45 -18.12 -25.37
C MET A 16 15.90 -19.51 -25.83
N SER A 17 15.64 -19.85 -27.09
CA SER A 17 15.98 -21.16 -27.67
C SER A 17 17.49 -21.43 -27.68
N GLU A 18 18.33 -20.38 -27.75
CA GLU A 18 19.79 -20.52 -27.66
C GLU A 18 20.26 -21.13 -26.32
N ASN A 19 19.45 -21.04 -25.25
CA ASN A 19 19.81 -21.54 -23.92
C ASN A 19 19.00 -22.77 -23.47
N ILE A 20 17.74 -22.91 -23.91
CA ILE A 20 16.86 -24.00 -23.46
C ILE A 20 16.38 -24.93 -24.60
N GLY A 21 16.91 -24.76 -25.81
CA GLY A 21 16.63 -25.59 -26.98
C GLY A 21 15.39 -25.15 -27.76
N GLU A 22 15.36 -25.51 -29.04
CA GLU A 22 14.33 -25.08 -30.00
C GLU A 22 12.92 -25.61 -29.68
N THR A 23 12.82 -26.72 -28.95
CA THR A 23 11.51 -27.33 -28.64
C THR A 23 10.70 -26.52 -27.62
N HIS A 24 11.37 -25.79 -26.72
CA HIS A 24 10.72 -25.11 -25.59
C HIS A 24 11.10 -23.64 -25.45
N GLY A 25 12.17 -23.18 -26.10
CA GLY A 25 12.60 -21.79 -26.06
C GLY A 25 12.02 -20.94 -27.19
N LEU A 26 11.96 -19.64 -26.94
CA LEU A 26 11.58 -18.64 -27.93
C LEU A 26 12.74 -18.36 -28.87
N ALA A 27 12.50 -18.44 -30.18
CA ALA A 27 13.46 -17.96 -31.16
C ALA A 27 13.46 -16.44 -31.21
N ARG A 28 14.57 -15.84 -31.62
CA ARG A 28 14.67 -14.39 -31.79
C ARG A 28 13.60 -13.85 -32.75
N GLN A 29 13.29 -14.61 -33.81
CA GLN A 29 12.27 -14.25 -34.79
C GLN A 29 10.87 -14.16 -34.18
N ASP A 30 10.57 -14.93 -33.12
CA ASP A 30 9.26 -14.88 -32.43
C ASP A 30 9.07 -13.52 -31.74
N LEU A 31 10.14 -12.99 -31.14
CA LEU A 31 10.13 -11.65 -30.53
C LEU A 31 10.04 -10.55 -31.59
N GLU A 32 10.80 -10.69 -32.67
CA GLU A 32 10.80 -9.72 -33.79
C GLU A 32 9.43 -9.65 -34.46
N ALA A 33 8.74 -10.78 -34.62
CA ALA A 33 7.39 -10.85 -35.17
C ALA A 33 6.35 -10.09 -34.32
N LEU A 34 6.59 -9.89 -33.02
CA LEU A 34 5.70 -9.15 -32.13
C LEU A 34 6.01 -7.64 -32.10
N GLN A 35 7.12 -7.20 -32.68
CA GLN A 35 7.63 -5.84 -32.54
C GLN A 35 6.61 -4.76 -32.94
N ASP A 36 5.98 -4.90 -34.11
CA ASP A 36 5.01 -3.93 -34.60
C ASP A 36 3.77 -3.85 -33.70
N ARG A 37 3.22 -5.00 -33.30
CA ARG A 37 2.06 -5.06 -32.39
C ARG A 37 2.40 -4.47 -31.02
N THR A 38 3.57 -4.76 -30.46
CA THR A 38 4.01 -4.21 -29.18
C THR A 38 4.23 -2.71 -29.27
N ARG A 39 4.76 -2.20 -30.40
CA ARG A 39 4.90 -0.76 -30.66
C ARG A 39 3.53 -0.07 -30.69
N ASP A 40 2.54 -0.67 -31.35
CA ASP A 40 1.20 -0.10 -31.42
C ASP A 40 0.53 -0.04 -30.04
N ILE A 41 0.62 -1.14 -29.27
CA ILE A 41 0.14 -1.19 -27.88
C ILE A 41 0.86 -0.14 -27.03
N HIS A 42 2.18 0.01 -27.18
CA HIS A 42 2.94 1.02 -26.46
C HIS A 42 2.37 2.42 -26.72
N PHE A 43 2.14 2.80 -27.99
CA PHE A 43 1.54 4.08 -28.32
C PHE A 43 0.11 4.22 -27.78
N ASP A 44 -0.69 3.17 -27.77
CA ASP A 44 -2.03 3.18 -27.16
C ASP A 44 -1.97 3.50 -25.67
N PHE A 45 -1.07 2.87 -24.91
CA PHE A 45 -0.89 3.18 -23.50
C PHE A 45 -0.54 4.65 -23.26
N TYR A 46 0.34 5.23 -24.08
CA TYR A 46 0.67 6.66 -23.98
C TYR A 46 -0.52 7.56 -24.33
N ARG A 47 -1.31 7.23 -25.36
CA ARG A 47 -2.54 7.96 -25.68
C ARG A 47 -3.53 7.92 -24.52
N LEU A 48 -3.74 6.76 -23.90
CA LEU A 48 -4.61 6.63 -22.72
C LEU A 48 -4.07 7.41 -21.52
N ARG A 49 -2.75 7.44 -21.32
CA ARG A 49 -2.10 8.25 -20.28
C ARG A 49 -2.32 9.75 -20.51
N GLU A 50 -2.16 10.24 -21.73
CA GLU A 50 -2.40 11.65 -22.11
C GLU A 50 -3.86 12.05 -21.89
N ARG A 51 -4.80 11.15 -22.18
CA ARG A 51 -6.23 11.32 -21.90
C ARG A 51 -6.62 11.16 -20.42
N LYS A 52 -5.64 10.87 -19.54
CA LYS A 52 -5.82 10.64 -18.11
C LYS A 52 -6.71 9.43 -17.75
N GLU A 53 -6.81 8.46 -18.65
CA GLU A 53 -7.59 7.23 -18.45
C GLU A 53 -6.80 6.16 -17.66
N LEU A 54 -5.46 6.29 -17.61
CA LEU A 54 -4.56 5.43 -16.84
C LEU A 54 -3.81 6.23 -15.76
N PRO A 55 -4.50 6.70 -14.70
CA PRO A 55 -3.91 7.59 -13.70
C PRO A 55 -2.72 6.97 -12.96
N PHE A 56 -2.65 5.64 -12.85
CA PHE A 56 -1.54 4.97 -12.17
C PHE A 56 -0.16 5.25 -12.79
N MET A 57 -0.11 5.52 -14.10
CA MET A 57 1.15 5.83 -14.80
C MET A 57 1.73 7.19 -14.40
N ASN A 58 0.92 8.07 -13.80
CA ASN A 58 1.35 9.39 -13.35
C ASN A 58 1.70 9.42 -11.85
N LEU A 59 1.31 8.41 -11.06
CA LEU A 59 1.54 8.36 -9.61
C LEU A 59 3.00 8.65 -9.18
N PRO A 60 4.05 8.15 -9.85
CA PRO A 60 5.43 8.47 -9.46
C PRO A 60 5.79 9.97 -9.57
N TYR A 61 4.98 10.76 -10.26
CA TYR A 61 5.21 12.18 -10.54
C TYR A 61 4.28 13.12 -9.73
N GLU A 62 3.33 12.57 -8.97
CA GLU A 62 2.40 13.33 -8.11
C GLU A 62 3.11 13.80 -6.83
N LYS A 63 3.96 14.82 -6.93
CA LYS A 63 4.81 15.29 -5.82
C LYS A 63 3.98 15.90 -4.70
N GLU A 64 2.89 16.57 -5.05
CA GLU A 64 2.01 17.28 -4.13
C GLU A 64 1.41 16.32 -3.10
N VAL A 65 0.92 15.15 -3.55
CA VAL A 65 0.37 14.11 -2.68
C VAL A 65 1.45 13.54 -1.76
N VAL A 66 2.66 13.32 -2.29
CA VAL A 66 3.79 12.82 -1.50
C VAL A 66 4.18 13.83 -0.42
N ASP A 67 4.20 15.12 -0.74
CA ASP A 67 4.56 16.17 0.20
C ASP A 67 3.49 16.39 1.26
N GLU A 68 2.20 16.27 0.91
CA GLU A 68 1.08 16.26 1.87
C GLU A 68 1.23 15.11 2.88
N ILE A 69 1.50 13.89 2.41
CA ILE A 69 1.69 12.72 3.27
C ILE A 69 2.90 12.92 4.19
N LYS A 70 4.03 13.43 3.66
CA LYS A 70 5.21 13.72 4.48
C LYS A 70 4.93 14.77 5.54
N HIS A 71 4.18 15.82 5.20
CA HIS A 71 3.80 16.85 6.16
C HIS A 71 2.93 16.26 7.28
N TYR A 72 1.94 15.43 6.93
CA TYR A 72 1.11 14.74 7.92
C TYR A 72 1.96 13.85 8.85
N VAL A 73 2.88 13.06 8.28
CA VAL A 73 3.76 12.17 9.07
C VAL A 73 4.65 12.98 10.01
N GLU A 74 5.21 14.10 9.55
CA GLU A 74 6.06 14.95 10.37
C GLU A 74 5.27 15.62 11.50
N ALA A 75 4.09 16.16 11.21
CA ALA A 75 3.20 16.76 12.21
C ALA A 75 2.74 15.77 13.30
N ASN A 76 2.77 14.46 13.01
CA ASN A 76 2.38 13.39 13.93
C ASN A 76 3.58 12.56 14.43
N ARG A 77 4.83 13.01 14.19
CA ARG A 77 6.02 12.27 14.58
C ARG A 77 6.06 12.07 16.10
N GLY A 78 6.32 10.83 16.53
CA GLY A 78 6.38 10.47 17.95
C GLY A 78 5.02 10.37 18.66
N ARG A 79 3.92 10.66 17.97
CA ARG A 79 2.57 10.63 18.55
C ARG A 79 2.00 9.21 18.69
N PHE A 80 2.43 8.29 17.84
CA PHE A 80 1.92 6.92 17.80
C PHE A 80 3.05 5.90 17.92
N GLU A 81 2.81 4.86 18.72
CA GLU A 81 3.70 3.69 18.83
C GLU A 81 3.39 2.65 17.76
N ASN A 82 2.13 2.60 17.28
CA ASN A 82 1.64 1.62 16.32
C ASN A 82 0.88 2.30 15.17
N TYR A 83 0.96 1.69 14.00
CA TYR A 83 0.17 1.96 12.81
C TYR A 83 -0.55 0.67 12.42
N VAL A 84 -1.88 0.72 12.34
CA VAL A 84 -2.72 -0.41 11.94
C VAL A 84 -3.39 -0.05 10.61
N HIS A 85 -3.05 -0.80 9.58
CA HIS A 85 -3.62 -0.68 8.26
C HIS A 85 -4.79 -1.67 8.11
N ILE A 86 -5.99 -1.15 7.87
CA ILE A 86 -7.20 -1.95 7.69
C ILE A 86 -7.62 -1.83 6.23
N GLY A 87 -7.45 -2.91 5.48
CA GLY A 87 -7.71 -2.96 4.05
C GLY A 87 -7.45 -4.35 3.51
N ILE A 88 -8.10 -4.72 2.41
CA ILE A 88 -7.95 -6.05 1.80
C ILE A 88 -7.61 -5.95 0.31
N GLY A 89 -6.99 -6.99 -0.24
CA GLY A 89 -6.63 -7.09 -1.65
C GLY A 89 -5.70 -5.95 -2.09
N GLY A 90 -6.06 -5.26 -3.17
CA GLY A 90 -5.27 -4.14 -3.69
C GLY A 90 -5.07 -2.99 -2.69
N SER A 91 -5.93 -2.87 -1.68
CA SER A 91 -5.79 -1.84 -0.64
C SER A 91 -4.71 -2.18 0.41
N ALA A 92 -4.25 -3.43 0.51
CA ALA A 92 -3.27 -3.86 1.51
C ALA A 92 -2.00 -4.50 0.93
N LEU A 93 -2.09 -5.24 -0.18
CA LEU A 93 -0.93 -5.98 -0.72
C LEU A 93 0.22 -5.06 -1.14
N GLY A 94 -0.07 -3.86 -1.67
CA GLY A 94 0.95 -2.87 -2.02
C GLY A 94 1.76 -2.41 -0.79
N PRO A 95 1.09 -1.86 0.25
CA PRO A 95 1.74 -1.51 1.51
C PRO A 95 2.51 -2.68 2.16
N ILE A 96 1.95 -3.89 2.15
CA ILE A 96 2.62 -5.09 2.69
C ILE A 96 3.90 -5.39 1.90
N ALA A 97 3.85 -5.37 0.57
CA ALA A 97 5.01 -5.64 -0.28
C ALA A 97 6.14 -4.61 -0.06
N VAL A 98 5.79 -3.32 0.01
CA VAL A 98 6.77 -2.26 0.29
C VAL A 98 7.38 -2.42 1.70
N GLN A 99 6.55 -2.74 2.70
CA GLN A 99 7.02 -2.98 4.06
C GLN A 99 8.01 -4.15 4.11
N ALA A 100 7.66 -5.27 3.48
CA ALA A 100 8.50 -6.47 3.47
C ALA A 100 9.79 -6.28 2.67
N ALA A 101 9.75 -5.55 1.57
CA ALA A 101 10.90 -5.35 0.69
C ALA A 101 11.92 -4.33 1.24
N LEU A 102 11.45 -3.28 1.93
CA LEU A 102 12.30 -2.15 2.32
C LEU A 102 12.71 -2.14 3.81
N HIS A 103 12.02 -2.91 4.65
CA HIS A 103 12.33 -2.96 6.08
C HIS A 103 12.88 -4.30 6.53
N HIS A 104 13.42 -4.32 7.75
CA HIS A 104 13.90 -5.53 8.39
C HIS A 104 12.78 -6.58 8.49
N PRO A 105 13.02 -7.87 8.21
CA PRO A 105 11.98 -8.92 8.26
C PRO A 105 11.24 -9.01 9.60
N PHE A 106 11.93 -8.66 10.70
CA PHE A 106 11.36 -8.59 12.04
C PHE A 106 11.13 -7.15 12.52
N TYR A 107 10.77 -6.23 11.62
CA TYR A 107 10.66 -4.80 11.90
C TYR A 107 9.92 -4.48 13.21
N ASN A 108 8.78 -5.13 13.48
CA ASN A 108 7.98 -4.87 14.68
C ASN A 108 8.61 -5.34 16.00
N LEU A 109 9.60 -6.24 15.95
CA LEU A 109 10.36 -6.69 17.13
C LEU A 109 11.56 -5.79 17.42
N LEU A 110 11.89 -4.88 16.51
CA LEU A 110 12.99 -3.96 16.71
C LEU A 110 12.65 -2.88 17.76
N PRO A 111 13.63 -2.48 18.59
CA PRO A 111 13.45 -1.35 19.48
C PRO A 111 13.28 -0.05 18.68
N PRO A 112 12.64 0.99 19.23
CA PRO A 112 12.31 2.23 18.52
C PRO A 112 13.50 2.87 17.80
N GLU A 113 14.69 2.85 18.39
CA GLU A 113 15.90 3.47 17.84
C GLU A 113 16.28 2.82 16.49
N LYS A 114 16.16 1.49 16.39
CA LYS A 114 16.41 0.74 15.15
C LYS A 114 15.32 0.94 14.09
N ARG A 115 14.14 1.42 14.50
CA ARG A 115 13.05 1.85 13.61
C ARG A 115 13.08 3.36 13.32
N ARG A 116 14.12 4.09 13.73
CA ARG A 116 14.17 5.57 13.63
C ARG A 116 12.97 6.24 14.32
N HIS A 117 12.53 5.65 15.42
CA HIS A 117 11.34 6.01 16.19
C HIS A 117 10.03 6.03 15.37
N ALA A 118 9.99 5.37 14.21
CA ALA A 118 8.76 5.16 13.46
C ALA A 118 7.89 4.07 14.10
N PRO A 119 6.55 4.10 13.98
CA PRO A 119 5.65 3.13 14.60
C PRO A 119 5.91 1.67 14.17
N ARG A 120 5.49 0.71 14.99
CA ARG A 120 5.25 -0.68 14.54
C ARG A 120 4.12 -0.68 13.51
N MET A 121 4.18 -1.53 12.50
CA MET A 121 3.18 -1.59 11.42
C MET A 121 2.45 -2.92 11.42
N PHE A 122 1.13 -2.89 11.51
CA PHE A 122 0.26 -4.06 11.49
C PHE A 122 -0.73 -3.95 10.33
N PHE A 123 -1.03 -5.08 9.69
CA PHE A 123 -1.96 -5.14 8.57
C PHE A 123 -3.10 -6.09 8.92
N LEU A 124 -4.33 -5.63 8.76
CA LEU A 124 -5.56 -6.41 8.90
C LEU A 124 -6.24 -6.48 7.54
N ASP A 125 -5.94 -7.57 6.84
CA ASP A 125 -6.40 -7.89 5.50
C ASP A 125 -7.33 -9.10 5.45
N ASN A 126 -7.83 -9.52 6.62
CA ASN A 126 -8.80 -10.58 6.80
C ASN A 126 -9.67 -10.26 8.04
N ILE A 127 -10.87 -10.83 8.11
CA ILE A 127 -11.83 -10.70 9.21
C ILE A 127 -11.66 -11.78 10.29
N ASP A 128 -10.45 -12.33 10.40
CA ASP A 128 -10.15 -13.38 11.37
C ASP A 128 -10.20 -12.82 12.81
N PRO A 129 -11.15 -13.29 13.65
CA PRO A 129 -11.30 -12.77 15.00
C PRO A 129 -10.07 -13.05 15.88
N ASP A 130 -9.33 -14.14 15.65
CA ASP A 130 -8.14 -14.47 16.43
C ASP A 130 -7.01 -13.48 16.14
N ARG A 131 -6.88 -13.07 14.87
CA ARG A 131 -5.91 -12.05 14.46
C ARG A 131 -6.25 -10.67 15.04
N ILE A 132 -7.54 -10.32 15.06
CA ILE A 132 -8.02 -9.07 15.65
C ILE A 132 -7.80 -9.07 17.16
N ALA A 133 -8.17 -10.16 17.84
CA ALA A 133 -7.97 -10.32 19.29
C ALA A 133 -6.49 -10.29 19.66
N GLY A 134 -5.66 -11.09 18.98
CA GLY A 134 -4.21 -11.11 19.22
C GLY A 134 -3.53 -9.77 18.95
N LEU A 135 -4.02 -8.97 17.99
CA LEU A 135 -3.51 -7.61 17.81
C LEU A 135 -3.86 -6.72 19.01
N LEU A 136 -5.10 -6.80 19.51
CA LEU A 136 -5.57 -6.04 20.67
C LEU A 136 -4.78 -6.35 21.95
N ASP A 137 -4.21 -7.54 22.08
CA ASP A 137 -3.31 -7.89 23.19
C ASP A 137 -1.94 -7.21 23.11
N VAL A 138 -1.56 -6.72 21.92
CA VAL A 138 -0.21 -6.20 21.63
C VAL A 138 -0.17 -4.67 21.51
N ILE A 139 -1.30 -4.04 21.19
CA ILE A 139 -1.39 -2.59 20.95
C ILE A 139 -2.20 -1.88 22.03
N ASP A 140 -1.80 -0.65 22.32
CA ASP A 140 -2.65 0.31 23.04
C ASP A 140 -3.40 1.18 22.00
N PRO A 141 -4.74 1.12 21.92
CA PRO A 141 -5.51 1.95 21.00
C PRO A 141 -5.24 3.45 21.19
N ALA A 142 -4.96 3.90 22.41
CA ALA A 142 -4.64 5.30 22.72
C ALA A 142 -3.28 5.76 22.20
N LYS A 143 -2.44 4.84 21.70
CA LYS A 143 -1.14 5.13 21.08
C LYS A 143 -1.03 4.58 19.67
N THR A 144 -2.17 4.30 19.03
CA THR A 144 -2.22 3.67 17.72
C THR A 144 -2.93 4.56 16.71
N LEU A 145 -2.36 4.66 15.51
CA LEU A 145 -3.00 5.25 14.34
C LEU A 145 -3.65 4.14 13.51
N PHE A 146 -4.93 4.28 13.20
CA PHE A 146 -5.66 3.36 12.34
C PHE A 146 -5.90 4.00 10.98
N SER A 147 -5.36 3.37 9.93
CA SER A 147 -5.55 3.79 8.54
C SER A 147 -6.49 2.82 7.86
N VAL A 148 -7.69 3.29 7.51
CA VAL A 148 -8.74 2.46 6.92
C VAL A 148 -8.82 2.78 5.44
N VAL A 149 -8.60 1.76 4.61
CA VAL A 149 -8.39 1.91 3.18
C VAL A 149 -9.42 1.07 2.42
N THR A 150 -10.30 1.76 1.71
CA THR A 150 -11.22 1.15 0.74
C THR A 150 -11.68 2.20 -0.25
N LYS A 151 -11.49 1.94 -1.55
CA LYS A 151 -11.92 2.86 -2.61
C LYS A 151 -13.43 3.06 -2.64
N SER A 152 -14.20 1.97 -2.57
CA SER A 152 -15.67 2.04 -2.60
C SER A 152 -16.26 2.61 -1.32
N GLY A 153 -15.47 2.66 -0.23
CA GLY A 153 -15.94 3.05 1.08
C GLY A 153 -16.83 2.02 1.76
N GLY A 154 -17.07 0.85 1.15
CA GLY A 154 -18.08 -0.13 1.58
C GLY A 154 -17.63 -1.58 1.52
N THR A 155 -16.33 -1.84 1.40
CA THR A 155 -15.79 -3.21 1.47
C THR A 155 -16.13 -3.82 2.84
N ALA A 156 -16.94 -4.88 2.86
CA ALA A 156 -17.54 -5.42 4.08
C ALA A 156 -16.48 -5.85 5.11
N GLU A 157 -15.39 -6.45 4.66
CA GLU A 157 -14.25 -6.90 5.46
C GLU A 157 -13.55 -5.71 6.13
N THR A 158 -13.25 -4.67 5.36
CA THR A 158 -12.61 -3.44 5.88
C THR A 158 -13.51 -2.73 6.88
N ILE A 159 -14.80 -2.56 6.56
CA ILE A 159 -15.75 -1.82 7.40
C ILE A 159 -16.06 -2.58 8.69
N SER A 160 -16.32 -3.88 8.62
CA SER A 160 -16.57 -4.70 9.81
C SER A 160 -15.40 -4.68 10.78
N THR A 161 -14.18 -4.89 10.27
CA THR A 161 -12.95 -4.80 11.07
C THR A 161 -12.81 -3.42 11.70
N PHE A 162 -13.00 -2.35 10.92
CA PHE A 162 -12.94 -0.98 11.40
C PHE A 162 -13.97 -0.68 12.50
N MET A 163 -15.22 -1.15 12.38
CA MET A 163 -16.26 -0.92 13.39
C MET A 163 -15.90 -1.52 14.75
N ILE A 164 -15.18 -2.66 14.78
CA ILE A 164 -14.67 -3.26 16.02
C ILE A 164 -13.69 -2.30 16.71
N PHE A 165 -12.71 -1.75 15.97
CA PHE A 165 -11.75 -0.81 16.52
C PHE A 165 -12.37 0.54 16.86
N MET A 166 -13.33 1.02 16.07
CA MET A 166 -14.05 2.27 16.32
C MET A 166 -14.72 2.26 17.69
N SER A 167 -15.49 1.21 17.99
CA SER A 167 -16.17 1.06 19.28
C SER A 167 -15.18 1.10 20.46
N ARG A 168 -14.05 0.41 20.32
CA ARG A 168 -12.98 0.39 21.35
C ARG A 168 -12.30 1.75 21.50
N LEU A 169 -12.00 2.43 20.41
CA LEU A 169 -11.40 3.76 20.42
C LEU A 169 -12.34 4.80 21.06
N GLN A 170 -13.63 4.77 20.73
CA GLN A 170 -14.62 5.65 21.34
C GLN A 170 -14.73 5.42 22.86
N ALA A 171 -14.72 4.16 23.29
CA ALA A 171 -14.73 3.83 24.72
C ALA A 171 -13.46 4.33 25.45
N ALA A 172 -12.28 4.18 24.83
CA ALA A 172 -11.01 4.55 25.43
C ALA A 172 -10.71 6.06 25.39
N LEU A 173 -11.05 6.73 24.28
CA LEU A 173 -10.61 8.11 23.97
C LEU A 173 -11.75 9.13 23.96
N LYS A 174 -13.00 8.69 24.13
CA LYS A 174 -14.20 9.51 24.04
C LYS A 174 -14.20 10.33 22.77
N ASN A 175 -14.11 11.66 22.85
CA ASN A 175 -14.17 12.55 21.69
C ASN A 175 -12.84 12.64 20.90
N LYS A 176 -11.72 12.15 21.46
CA LYS A 176 -10.39 12.22 20.82
C LYS A 176 -10.10 11.06 19.87
N TYR A 177 -11.00 10.08 19.78
CA TYR A 177 -10.82 8.91 18.91
C TYR A 177 -10.56 9.28 17.44
N ARG A 178 -11.14 10.40 16.98
CA ARG A 178 -10.99 10.89 15.61
C ARG A 178 -9.54 11.21 15.26
N ASP A 179 -8.78 11.68 16.25
CA ASP A 179 -7.38 12.03 16.04
C ASP A 179 -6.50 10.78 15.79
N HIS A 180 -7.05 9.57 15.94
CA HIS A 180 -6.40 8.28 15.74
C HIS A 180 -6.83 7.59 14.43
N LEU A 181 -7.59 8.27 13.57
CA LEU A 181 -8.14 7.70 12.35
C LEU A 181 -7.65 8.46 11.12
N VAL A 182 -7.29 7.70 10.07
CA VAL A 182 -7.04 8.21 8.72
C VAL A 182 -7.84 7.38 7.74
N PHE A 183 -8.60 8.03 6.87
CA PHE A 183 -9.37 7.39 5.82
C PHE A 183 -8.74 7.61 4.45
N ILE A 184 -8.48 6.52 3.73
CA ILE A 184 -8.01 6.55 2.34
C ILE A 184 -9.11 5.92 1.48
N THR A 185 -9.89 6.78 0.82
CA THR A 185 -11.14 6.44 0.12
C THR A 185 -11.35 7.36 -1.08
N ASP A 186 -12.38 7.11 -1.89
CA ASP A 186 -12.80 8.01 -2.95
C ASP A 186 -13.03 9.46 -2.45
N PRO A 187 -12.61 10.49 -3.21
CA PRO A 187 -12.68 11.87 -2.75
C PRO A 187 -14.10 12.45 -2.70
N VAL A 188 -15.11 11.79 -3.26
CA VAL A 188 -16.48 12.32 -3.35
C VAL A 188 -17.50 11.31 -2.83
N LYS A 189 -17.31 10.02 -3.09
CA LYS A 189 -18.29 8.96 -2.88
C LYS A 189 -17.89 8.03 -1.74
N GLY A 190 -18.86 7.22 -1.29
CA GLY A 190 -18.63 6.13 -0.34
C GLY A 190 -18.90 6.49 1.12
N PHE A 191 -19.13 5.46 1.93
CA PHE A 191 -19.49 5.60 3.34
C PHE A 191 -18.34 6.21 4.16
N LEU A 192 -17.10 5.75 3.97
CA LEU A 192 -15.94 6.34 4.64
C LEU A 192 -15.76 7.83 4.36
N ARG A 193 -16.13 8.31 3.17
CA ARG A 193 -16.02 9.74 2.84
C ARG A 193 -17.01 10.58 3.64
N LYS A 194 -18.22 10.08 3.85
CA LYS A 194 -19.21 10.72 4.73
C LYS A 194 -18.71 10.75 6.17
N LEU A 195 -18.23 9.62 6.66
CA LEU A 195 -17.69 9.51 8.02
C LEU A 195 -16.47 10.42 8.26
N ALA A 196 -15.65 10.67 7.23
CA ALA A 196 -14.52 11.59 7.31
C ALA A 196 -14.94 13.06 7.41
N ALA A 197 -16.14 13.41 6.96
CA ALA A 197 -16.67 14.77 6.96
C ALA A 197 -17.48 15.10 8.23
N ASP A 198 -17.90 14.08 8.98
CA ASP A 198 -18.64 14.17 10.25
C ASP A 198 -17.72 14.48 11.45
#